data_AF-B4G5L3-F1
#
_entry.id   AF-B4G5L3-F1
#
_cell.length_a   1.000
_cell.length_b   1.000
_cell.length_c   1.000
_cell.angle_alpha   90.00
_cell.angle_beta   90.00
_cell.angle_gamma   90.00
#
_symmetry.space_group_name_H-M   'P 1'
#
loop_
_entity.id
_entity.type
_entity.pdbx_description
1 polymer ?
#
loop_
_entity_poly.entity_id
_entity_poly.type
_entity_poly.pdbx_seq_one_letter_code
_entity_poly.pdbx_strand_id
1 'polypeptide(L)'
;MKSGPREKLLYTVTVQPNLDEPHGDYLSTIDVDPESPTYCQIIHRTFTNRKGDELHHSGWNACSSCYYVDENAKTIPKRDRLVLPALNSDFVYILDVVKDPRKPEIIKTIDGDVLKSHNVTGPHTTHCLANGNIMISVMGDAKGNAKGDFILFDSDFNCIGTWTKGEEKALCGYDFWYQPYFDVMVASEWGAPNKFRRPPARYVKGRRLEGGPQMMQLSLDGKRLYVSSSLYSPWDKQFYPKMVSKGGHVCLIDVDTVNGGISLNEDFFVDFANEPYGPGLPHEMRYPGGDCTSDIWLANDE
;
A
#
# COMPACT_ATOMS: atom_id res chain seq x y z
N MET A 1 5.57 25.28 -23.43
CA MET A 1 6.96 25.66 -23.76
C MET A 1 7.44 24.78 -24.91
N LYS A 2 8.00 25.34 -25.99
CA LYS A 2 8.53 24.55 -27.13
C LYS A 2 10.03 24.20 -26.98
N SER A 3 10.73 24.74 -25.97
CA SER A 3 12.18 24.65 -25.83
C SER A 3 12.63 24.68 -24.35
N GLY A 4 12.47 23.58 -23.63
CA GLY A 4 13.04 23.40 -22.28
C GLY A 4 14.43 22.74 -22.33
N PRO A 5 15.31 22.98 -21.34
CA PRO A 5 16.57 22.24 -21.24
C PRO A 5 16.30 20.75 -21.00
N ARG A 6 17.18 19.89 -21.53
CA ARG A 6 17.14 18.44 -21.26
C ARG A 6 17.44 18.17 -19.78
N GLU A 7 16.68 17.27 -19.19
CA GLU A 7 16.88 16.76 -17.84
C GLU A 7 18.23 16.05 -17.70
N LYS A 8 18.85 16.21 -16.52
CA LYS A 8 20.11 15.53 -16.17
C LYS A 8 19.97 14.58 -15.00
N LEU A 9 18.89 14.70 -14.24
CA LEU A 9 18.59 13.90 -13.07
C LEU A 9 17.12 13.46 -13.09
N LEU A 10 16.88 12.23 -12.65
CA LEU A 10 15.55 11.75 -12.28
C LEU A 10 15.53 11.38 -10.80
N TYR A 11 14.50 11.86 -10.11
CA TYR A 11 14.18 11.42 -8.76
C TYR A 11 13.10 10.35 -8.85
N THR A 12 13.35 9.18 -8.27
CA THR A 12 12.44 8.04 -8.35
C THR A 12 12.19 7.52 -6.94
N VAL A 13 10.94 7.61 -6.51
CA VAL A 13 10.47 6.95 -5.30
C VAL A 13 10.72 5.44 -5.43
N THR A 14 11.38 4.85 -4.44
CA THR A 14 11.81 3.46 -4.46
C THR A 14 11.36 2.75 -3.19
N VAL A 15 10.48 1.77 -3.35
CA VAL A 15 9.96 0.93 -2.25
C VAL A 15 10.95 -0.18 -1.93
N GLN A 16 11.18 -0.43 -0.65
CA GLN A 16 11.98 -1.54 -0.14
C GLN A 16 11.07 -2.74 0.15
N PRO A 17 11.03 -3.77 -0.72
CA PRO A 17 10.13 -4.91 -0.56
C PRO A 17 10.47 -5.78 0.67
N ASN A 18 11.71 -5.71 1.18
CA ASN A 18 12.09 -6.39 2.40
C ASN A 18 11.68 -5.58 3.64
N LEU A 19 10.55 -5.95 4.24
CA LEU A 19 10.02 -5.31 5.46
C LEU A 19 10.96 -5.38 6.68
N ASP A 20 11.95 -6.29 6.68
CA ASP A 20 12.92 -6.40 7.77
C ASP A 20 14.14 -5.49 7.59
N GLU A 21 14.31 -4.89 6.40
CA GLU A 21 15.43 -4.00 6.09
C GLU A 21 15.27 -2.68 6.90
N PRO A 22 16.30 -2.26 7.67
CA PRO A 22 16.15 -1.16 8.64
C PRO A 22 16.06 0.25 8.04
N HIS A 23 16.61 0.50 6.85
CA HIS A 23 16.59 1.81 6.21
C HIS A 23 15.26 2.09 5.51
N GLY A 24 14.55 1.04 5.07
CA GLY A 24 13.23 1.14 4.44
C GLY A 24 13.27 1.80 3.06
N ASP A 25 12.18 2.48 2.72
CA ASP A 25 12.01 3.12 1.41
C ASP A 25 12.94 4.33 1.25
N TYR A 26 13.19 4.72 0.00
CA TYR A 26 14.13 5.80 -0.31
C TYR A 26 13.81 6.53 -1.61
N LEU A 27 14.32 7.75 -1.74
CA LEU A 27 14.41 8.43 -3.03
C LEU A 27 15.70 8.01 -3.74
N SER A 28 15.58 7.43 -4.93
CA SER A 28 16.71 7.22 -5.84
C SER A 28 16.97 8.50 -6.63
N THR A 29 18.22 8.97 -6.62
CA THR A 29 18.69 9.98 -7.58
C THR A 29 19.42 9.27 -8.70
N ILE A 30 18.89 9.38 -9.92
CA ILE A 30 19.40 8.72 -11.12
C ILE A 30 20.03 9.76 -12.03
N ASP A 31 21.25 9.51 -12.48
CA ASP A 31 21.90 10.32 -13.50
C ASP A 31 21.44 9.90 -14.90
N VAL A 32 20.81 10.83 -15.60
CA VAL A 32 20.24 10.62 -16.94
C VAL A 32 20.87 11.54 -17.99
N ASP A 33 21.96 12.24 -17.65
CA ASP A 33 22.73 13.01 -18.63
C ASP A 33 23.60 12.05 -19.46
N PRO A 34 23.39 11.92 -20.79
CA PRO A 34 24.16 10.99 -21.62
C PRO A 34 25.66 11.29 -21.68
N GLU A 35 26.04 12.53 -21.35
CA GLU A 35 27.44 12.96 -21.33
C GLU A 35 28.10 12.70 -19.97
N SER A 36 27.35 12.24 -18.97
CA SER A 36 27.86 11.97 -17.62
C SER A 36 28.55 10.60 -17.54
N PRO A 37 29.69 10.47 -16.83
CA PRO A 37 30.33 9.17 -16.59
C PRO A 37 29.46 8.23 -15.73
N THR A 38 28.43 8.74 -15.07
CA THR A 38 27.47 7.96 -14.27
C THR A 38 26.11 7.81 -14.94
N TYR A 39 26.00 8.07 -16.25
CA TYR A 39 24.76 7.86 -17.01
C TYR A 39 24.15 6.46 -16.76
N CYS A 40 22.83 6.40 -16.59
CA CYS A 40 22.06 5.20 -16.27
C CYS A 40 22.38 4.57 -14.89
N GLN A 41 22.90 5.36 -13.95
CA GLN A 41 23.20 4.86 -12.59
C GLN A 41 22.38 5.59 -11.53
N ILE A 42 22.02 4.83 -10.48
CA ILE A 42 21.55 5.41 -9.21
C ILE A 42 22.79 5.97 -8.49
N ILE A 43 22.94 7.29 -8.51
CA ILE A 43 24.09 8.01 -7.94
C ILE A 43 23.89 8.34 -6.46
N HIS A 44 22.66 8.36 -5.97
CA HIS A 44 22.36 8.60 -4.55
C HIS A 44 21.06 7.93 -4.09
N ARG A 45 20.96 7.68 -2.78
CA ARG A 45 19.79 7.12 -2.11
C ARG A 45 19.54 7.91 -0.82
N THR A 46 18.39 8.58 -0.76
CA THR A 46 17.94 9.29 0.45
C THR A 46 16.92 8.42 1.16
N PHE A 47 17.38 7.65 2.16
CA PHE A 47 16.53 6.73 2.92
C PHE A 47 15.61 7.45 3.91
N THR A 48 14.38 6.95 4.04
CA THR A 48 13.42 7.36 5.07
C THR A 48 13.88 6.93 6.46
N ASN A 49 14.69 5.87 6.54
CA ASN A 49 15.09 5.19 7.79
C ASN A 49 13.88 4.70 8.60
N ARG A 50 12.83 4.25 7.90
CA ARG A 50 11.58 3.76 8.50
C ARG A 50 11.05 2.53 7.77
N LYS A 51 10.69 1.52 8.55
CA LYS A 51 10.03 0.30 8.07
C LYS A 51 8.53 0.51 7.91
N GLY A 52 7.93 -0.25 6.98
CA GLY A 52 6.48 -0.24 6.78
C GLY A 52 5.96 1.03 6.13
N ASP A 53 6.85 1.87 5.61
CA ASP A 53 6.50 2.84 4.59
C ASP A 53 6.03 2.11 3.32
N GLU A 54 5.41 2.90 2.45
CA GLU A 54 5.12 2.55 1.07
C GLU A 54 5.13 3.88 0.34
N LEU A 55 6.33 4.42 0.13
CA LEU A 55 6.47 5.60 -0.70
C LEU A 55 5.91 5.25 -2.08
N HIS A 56 4.91 5.99 -2.54
CA HIS A 56 4.16 5.61 -3.73
C HIS A 56 4.18 6.71 -4.79
N HIS A 57 3.78 7.92 -4.42
CA HIS A 57 3.82 9.11 -5.27
C HIS A 57 4.76 10.15 -4.68
N SER A 58 5.13 11.14 -5.50
CA SER A 58 5.82 12.34 -5.03
C SER A 58 5.34 13.57 -5.80
N GLY A 59 5.44 14.74 -5.18
CA GLY A 59 5.04 16.00 -5.78
C GLY A 59 6.00 17.14 -5.43
N TRP A 60 6.01 18.17 -6.26
CA TRP A 60 6.77 19.39 -5.99
C TRP A 60 6.00 20.31 -5.05
N ASN A 61 6.70 21.02 -4.16
CA ASN A 61 6.09 22.04 -3.30
C ASN A 61 5.54 23.25 -4.09
N ALA A 62 6.17 23.58 -5.22
CA ALA A 62 5.72 24.61 -6.14
C ALA A 62 5.98 24.20 -7.59
N CYS A 63 5.14 24.69 -8.49
CA CYS A 63 5.07 24.26 -9.87
C CYS A 63 4.37 25.36 -10.69
N SER A 64 4.20 25.16 -12.01
CA SER A 64 3.67 26.21 -12.89
C SER A 64 2.26 26.68 -12.55
N SER A 65 1.51 25.93 -11.74
CA SER A 65 0.22 26.38 -11.22
C SER A 65 0.34 27.54 -10.21
N CYS A 66 1.49 27.73 -9.57
CA CYS A 66 1.79 28.86 -8.68
C CYS A 66 2.11 30.17 -9.44
N TYR A 67 1.68 30.30 -10.70
CA TYR A 67 2.00 31.46 -11.54
C TYR A 67 1.41 32.76 -11.01
N TYR A 68 0.24 32.70 -10.36
CA TYR A 68 -0.39 33.86 -9.74
C TYR A 68 0.20 34.09 -8.35
N VAL A 69 1.18 34.98 -8.29
CA VAL A 69 1.71 35.52 -7.04
C VAL A 69 1.08 36.88 -6.83
N ASP A 70 0.38 37.06 -5.70
CA ASP A 70 -0.18 38.36 -5.30
C ASP A 70 0.93 39.42 -5.31
N GLU A 71 0.63 40.63 -5.78
CA GLU A 71 1.60 41.75 -5.79
C GLU A 71 2.13 42.08 -4.38
N ASN A 72 1.35 41.77 -3.34
CA ASN A 72 1.70 41.94 -1.93
C ASN A 72 2.28 40.67 -1.30
N ALA A 73 2.52 39.60 -2.07
CA ALA A 73 3.06 38.36 -1.54
C ALA A 73 4.47 38.59 -0.99
N LYS A 74 4.66 38.21 0.28
CA LYS A 74 5.95 38.34 0.97
C LYS A 74 7.01 37.38 0.42
N THR A 75 6.58 36.30 -0.25
CA THR A 75 7.44 35.25 -0.80
C THR A 75 6.91 34.78 -2.15
N ILE A 76 7.83 34.47 -3.06
CA ILE A 76 7.52 33.86 -4.36
C ILE A 76 7.71 32.33 -4.21
N PRO A 77 6.70 31.50 -4.54
CA PRO A 77 6.84 30.05 -4.50
C PRO A 77 8.00 29.58 -5.38
N LYS A 78 8.87 28.74 -4.82
CA LYS A 78 10.01 28.15 -5.54
C LYS A 78 9.88 26.64 -5.55
N ARG A 79 10.16 26.05 -6.70
CA ARG A 79 10.24 24.59 -6.83
C ARG A 79 11.59 24.12 -6.30
N ASP A 80 11.67 23.93 -4.99
CA ASP A 80 12.90 23.63 -4.26
C ASP A 80 12.77 22.47 -3.27
N ARG A 81 11.55 21.93 -3.09
CA ARG A 81 11.29 20.77 -2.24
C ARG A 81 10.51 19.69 -2.99
N LEU A 82 10.85 18.45 -2.68
CA LEU A 82 10.08 17.28 -3.08
C LEU A 82 9.32 16.73 -1.87
N VAL A 83 8.04 16.45 -2.04
CA VAL A 83 7.11 15.99 -1.00
C VAL A 83 6.74 14.54 -1.30
N LEU A 84 7.04 13.65 -0.37
CA LEU A 84 6.94 12.20 -0.53
C LEU A 84 6.02 11.64 0.57
N PRO A 85 4.72 11.49 0.31
CA PRO A 85 3.83 10.76 1.20
C PRO A 85 4.10 9.24 1.16
N ALA A 86 3.98 8.61 2.33
CA ALA A 86 4.05 7.16 2.51
C ALA A 86 2.64 6.59 2.72
N LEU A 87 2.18 5.81 1.75
CA LEU A 87 0.81 5.31 1.67
C LEU A 87 0.43 4.42 2.86
N ASN A 88 1.37 3.60 3.36
CA ASN A 88 1.08 2.64 4.43
C ASN A 88 1.23 3.24 5.84
N SER A 89 2.21 4.11 6.05
CA SER A 89 2.58 4.61 7.37
C SER A 89 2.03 6.01 7.69
N ASP A 90 1.43 6.69 6.72
CA ASP A 90 0.91 8.05 6.78
C ASP A 90 1.95 9.16 6.96
N PHE A 91 3.25 8.82 7.01
CA PHE A 91 4.31 9.82 7.07
C PHE A 91 4.41 10.62 5.77
N VAL A 92 4.84 11.88 5.87
CA VAL A 92 5.18 12.71 4.71
C VAL A 92 6.58 13.26 4.88
N TYR A 93 7.45 12.99 3.90
CA TYR A 93 8.85 13.41 3.90
C TYR A 93 9.06 14.61 2.98
N ILE A 94 9.75 15.63 3.49
CA ILE A 94 10.08 16.85 2.75
C ILE A 94 11.59 16.86 2.49
N LEU A 95 11.97 16.82 1.22
CA LEU A 95 13.36 16.79 0.80
C LEU A 95 13.80 18.13 0.21
N ASP A 96 14.97 18.62 0.62
CA ASP A 96 15.70 19.67 -0.09
C ASP A 96 16.40 19.05 -1.31
N VAL A 97 16.17 19.64 -2.48
CA VAL A 97 16.77 19.21 -3.75
C VAL A 97 17.65 20.29 -4.39
N VAL A 98 17.93 21.38 -3.68
CA VAL A 98 18.63 22.56 -4.20
C VAL A 98 20.06 22.64 -3.71
N LYS A 99 20.29 22.34 -2.42
CA LYS A 99 21.63 22.37 -1.82
C LYS A 99 22.61 21.46 -2.57
N ASP A 100 22.17 20.25 -2.88
CA ASP A 100 22.85 19.33 -3.79
C ASP A 100 21.80 18.48 -4.53
N PRO A 101 21.45 18.80 -5.78
CA PRO A 101 20.49 18.03 -6.56
C PRO A 101 20.93 16.58 -6.79
N ARG A 102 22.23 16.28 -6.76
CA ARG A 102 22.72 14.89 -6.89
C ARG A 102 22.56 14.12 -5.58
N LYS A 103 22.32 14.82 -4.47
CA LYS A 103 22.22 14.27 -3.11
C LYS A 103 21.12 14.95 -2.26
N PRO A 104 19.82 14.76 -2.60
CA PRO A 104 18.73 15.31 -1.81
C PRO A 104 18.76 14.90 -0.33
N GLU A 105 18.34 15.79 0.56
CA GLU A 105 18.34 15.55 2.01
C GLU A 105 16.92 15.72 2.59
N ILE A 106 16.48 14.82 3.46
CA ILE A 106 15.24 15.01 4.22
C ILE A 106 15.47 16.14 5.22
N ILE A 107 14.69 17.21 5.11
CA ILE A 107 14.77 18.38 6.00
C ILE A 107 13.61 18.48 6.99
N LYS A 108 12.50 17.79 6.71
CA LYS A 108 11.34 17.73 7.61
C LYS A 108 10.59 16.42 7.37
N THR A 109 10.11 15.84 8.46
CA THR A 109 9.22 14.68 8.46
C THR A 109 7.95 15.07 9.19
N ILE A 110 6.81 14.86 8.54
CA ILE A 110 5.49 15.06 9.13
C ILE A 110 5.02 13.70 9.62
N ASP A 111 4.71 13.61 10.91
CA ASP A 111 4.21 12.38 11.52
C ASP A 111 2.79 12.06 11.02
N GLY A 112 2.52 10.77 10.80
CA GLY A 112 1.20 10.30 10.36
C GLY A 112 0.07 10.66 11.32
N ASP A 113 0.36 10.90 12.61
CA ASP A 113 -0.63 11.35 13.59
C ASP A 113 -1.22 12.73 13.24
N VAL A 114 -0.51 13.56 12.46
CA VAL A 114 -1.06 14.82 11.92
C VAL A 114 -2.25 14.52 11.02
N LEU A 115 -2.13 13.56 10.09
CA LEU A 115 -3.23 13.17 9.20
C LEU A 115 -4.39 12.56 10.00
N LYS A 116 -4.08 11.67 10.95
CA LYS A 116 -5.10 11.03 11.80
C LYS A 116 -5.88 12.05 12.64
N SER A 117 -5.24 13.12 13.10
CA SER A 117 -5.91 14.21 13.84
C SER A 117 -6.98 14.92 13.02
N HIS A 118 -6.89 14.85 11.68
CA HIS A 118 -7.89 15.35 10.73
C HIS A 118 -8.82 14.25 10.20
N ASN A 119 -8.84 13.08 10.85
CA ASN A 119 -9.63 11.91 10.48
C ASN A 119 -9.39 11.47 9.02
N VAL A 120 -8.12 11.42 8.61
CA VAL A 120 -7.69 10.95 7.28
C VAL A 120 -6.44 10.08 7.36
N THR A 121 -6.23 9.18 6.39
CA THR A 121 -5.08 8.27 6.26
C THR A 121 -4.86 7.91 4.80
N GLY A 122 -3.74 7.26 4.48
CA GLY A 122 -3.39 6.82 3.15
C GLY A 122 -3.10 7.98 2.22
N PRO A 123 -2.13 8.85 2.55
CA PRO A 123 -1.74 9.93 1.66
C PRO A 123 -1.14 9.38 0.37
N HIS A 124 -1.52 9.95 -0.76
CA HIS A 124 -1.21 9.40 -2.07
C HIS A 124 -0.61 10.46 -3.01
N THR A 125 -1.41 11.10 -3.86
CA THR A 125 -0.92 12.05 -4.86
C THR A 125 -0.66 13.40 -4.20
N THR A 126 0.43 14.07 -4.59
CA THR A 126 0.77 15.41 -4.09
C THR A 126 0.86 16.43 -5.21
N HIS A 127 0.19 17.57 -5.06
CA HIS A 127 0.28 18.70 -5.99
C HIS A 127 0.33 20.06 -5.30
N CYS A 128 0.90 21.04 -6.00
CA CYS A 128 1.04 22.41 -5.55
C CYS A 128 -0.15 23.27 -6.01
N LEU A 129 -0.91 23.86 -5.09
CA LEU A 129 -2.02 24.74 -5.45
C LEU A 129 -1.55 26.13 -5.90
N ALA A 130 -2.42 26.84 -6.61
CA ALA A 130 -2.12 28.17 -7.13
C ALA A 130 -1.80 29.19 -6.02
N ASN A 131 -2.36 29.01 -4.83
CA ASN A 131 -2.11 29.86 -3.66
C ASN A 131 -0.82 29.48 -2.89
N GLY A 132 -0.02 28.54 -3.39
CA GLY A 132 1.22 28.08 -2.76
C GLY A 132 1.05 26.99 -1.69
N ASN A 133 -0.18 26.58 -1.39
CA ASN A 133 -0.41 25.43 -0.51
C ASN A 133 -0.09 24.13 -1.23
N ILE A 134 0.23 23.10 -0.46
CA ILE A 134 0.44 21.74 -0.96
C ILE A 134 -0.80 20.93 -0.61
N MET A 135 -1.36 20.24 -1.60
CA MET A 135 -2.50 19.36 -1.45
C MET A 135 -2.05 17.91 -1.64
N ILE A 136 -2.47 17.05 -0.73
CA ILE A 136 -2.24 15.61 -0.80
C ILE A 136 -3.58 14.89 -0.76
N SER A 137 -3.86 14.03 -1.74
CA SER A 137 -5.06 13.17 -1.69
C SER A 137 -4.92 12.11 -0.62
N VAL A 138 -6.03 11.76 0.03
CA VAL A 138 -6.09 10.74 1.10
C VAL A 138 -7.20 9.75 0.81
N MET A 139 -6.97 8.49 1.17
CA MET A 139 -7.77 7.36 0.71
C MET A 139 -8.76 6.82 1.75
N GLY A 140 -8.57 7.15 3.03
CA GLY A 140 -9.44 6.66 4.09
C GLY A 140 -9.54 7.58 5.30
N ASP A 141 -10.40 7.19 6.25
CA ASP A 141 -10.52 7.82 7.56
C ASP A 141 -9.35 7.42 8.49
N ALA A 142 -9.24 7.98 9.70
CA ALA A 142 -8.14 7.63 10.61
C ALA A 142 -8.11 6.15 11.04
N LYS A 143 -9.17 5.38 10.77
CA LYS A 143 -9.27 3.95 11.04
C LYS A 143 -9.02 3.09 9.79
N GLY A 144 -8.72 3.70 8.63
CA GLY A 144 -8.49 3.03 7.36
C GLY A 144 -9.76 2.59 6.62
N ASN A 145 -10.94 3.05 7.04
CA ASN A 145 -12.18 2.84 6.28
C ASN A 145 -12.24 3.78 5.07
N ALA A 146 -13.11 3.46 4.12
CA ALA A 146 -13.34 4.24 2.91
C ALA A 146 -13.72 5.68 3.26
N LYS A 147 -12.90 6.65 2.84
CA LYS A 147 -13.21 8.09 2.86
C LYS A 147 -12.27 8.81 1.89
N GLY A 148 -12.80 9.41 0.84
CA GLY A 148 -12.04 10.29 -0.04
C GLY A 148 -12.00 11.73 0.46
N ASP A 149 -10.79 12.28 0.58
CA ASP A 149 -10.58 13.70 0.89
C ASP A 149 -9.21 14.16 0.39
N PHE A 150 -8.84 15.39 0.72
CA PHE A 150 -7.50 15.94 0.53
C PHE A 150 -7.06 16.66 1.80
N ILE A 151 -5.79 16.58 2.14
CA ILE A 151 -5.18 17.32 3.25
C ILE A 151 -4.26 18.42 2.71
N LEU A 152 -4.28 19.58 3.37
CA LEU A 152 -3.57 20.78 2.95
C LEU A 152 -2.43 21.12 3.90
N PHE A 153 -1.30 21.54 3.32
CA PHE A 153 -0.15 22.09 4.03
C PHE A 153 0.20 23.48 3.48
N ASP A 154 0.66 24.38 4.34
CA ASP A 154 1.22 25.66 3.94
C ASP A 154 2.65 25.52 3.37
N SER A 155 3.26 26.64 2.98
CA SER A 155 4.62 26.68 2.43
C SER A 155 5.72 26.24 3.41
N ASP A 156 5.44 26.29 4.71
CA ASP A 156 6.32 25.84 5.79
C ASP A 156 6.01 24.39 6.21
N PHE A 157 5.12 23.71 5.47
CA PHE A 157 4.67 22.34 5.71
C PHE A 157 3.94 22.18 7.05
N ASN A 158 3.20 23.19 7.49
CA ASN A 158 2.26 23.07 8.61
C ASN A 158 0.89 22.65 8.06
N CYS A 159 0.23 21.72 8.75
CA CYS A 159 -1.08 21.24 8.34
C CYS A 159 -2.15 22.32 8.56
N ILE A 160 -2.93 22.60 7.52
CA ILE A 160 -4.04 23.56 7.53
C ILE A 160 -5.35 22.85 7.86
N GLY A 161 -5.52 21.63 7.36
CA GLY A 161 -6.73 20.81 7.50
C GLY A 161 -7.16 20.17 6.18
N THR A 162 -8.38 19.63 6.14
CA THR A 162 -8.92 18.99 4.94
C THR A 162 -9.54 20.00 3.96
N TRP A 163 -9.44 19.75 2.66
CA TRP A 163 -9.92 20.67 1.63
C TRP A 163 -11.42 20.57 1.37
N THR A 164 -11.99 19.35 1.40
CA THR A 164 -13.37 19.14 0.95
C THR A 164 -14.36 19.77 1.92
N LYS A 165 -15.29 20.58 1.41
CA LYS A 165 -16.30 21.31 2.19
C LYS A 165 -17.63 20.55 2.19
N GLY A 166 -18.38 20.67 3.28
CA GLY A 166 -19.69 20.01 3.42
C GLY A 166 -19.58 18.55 3.86
N GLU A 167 -20.73 17.88 3.92
CA GLU A 167 -20.87 16.50 4.41
C GLU A 167 -20.68 15.45 3.30
N GLU A 168 -20.92 15.82 2.04
CA GLU A 168 -20.72 14.92 0.91
C GLU A 168 -19.23 14.76 0.62
N LYS A 169 -18.76 13.52 0.69
CA LYS A 169 -17.38 13.12 0.43
C LYS A 169 -17.39 11.96 -0.57
N ALA A 170 -16.33 11.89 -1.37
CA ALA A 170 -16.06 10.72 -2.20
C ALA A 170 -15.91 9.46 -1.31
N LEU A 171 -16.24 8.29 -1.85
CA LEU A 171 -16.17 7.05 -1.08
C LEU A 171 -14.72 6.70 -0.76
N CYS A 172 -13.81 6.87 -1.72
CA CYS A 172 -12.36 6.75 -1.54
C CYS A 172 -11.64 7.86 -2.29
N GLY A 173 -10.42 8.17 -1.89
CA GLY A 173 -9.51 9.00 -2.69
C GLY A 173 -8.53 8.13 -3.47
N TYR A 174 -7.88 8.71 -4.48
CA TYR A 174 -6.74 8.12 -5.17
C TYR A 174 -5.92 9.24 -5.84
N ASP A 175 -5.88 9.29 -7.17
CA ASP A 175 -5.16 10.29 -7.93
C ASP A 175 -6.06 11.50 -8.27
N PHE A 176 -5.45 12.66 -8.46
CA PHE A 176 -6.16 13.86 -8.87
C PHE A 176 -5.29 14.78 -9.72
N TRP A 177 -5.96 15.56 -10.56
CA TRP A 177 -5.32 16.63 -11.31
C TRP A 177 -6.29 17.80 -11.45
N TYR A 178 -5.76 19.00 -11.63
CA TYR A 178 -6.56 20.21 -11.84
C TYR A 178 -6.05 21.03 -13.01
N GLN A 179 -6.96 21.82 -13.59
CA GLN A 179 -6.69 22.79 -14.64
C GLN A 179 -7.06 24.18 -14.13
N PRO A 180 -6.10 24.97 -13.60
CA PRO A 180 -6.38 26.25 -12.95
C PRO A 180 -7.13 27.25 -13.84
N TYR A 181 -6.89 27.23 -15.15
CA TYR A 181 -7.56 28.17 -16.07
C TYR A 181 -9.07 27.96 -16.19
N PHE A 182 -9.54 26.72 -15.99
CA PHE A 182 -10.96 26.39 -16.05
C PHE A 182 -11.60 26.21 -14.67
N ASP A 183 -10.83 26.38 -13.60
CA ASP A 183 -11.28 26.12 -12.22
C ASP A 183 -11.92 24.72 -12.06
N VAL A 184 -11.29 23.71 -12.65
CA VAL A 184 -11.74 22.31 -12.60
C VAL A 184 -10.67 21.42 -11.98
N MET A 185 -11.09 20.56 -11.07
CA MET A 185 -10.33 19.42 -10.57
C MET A 185 -11.07 18.12 -10.91
N VAL A 186 -10.34 17.11 -11.34
CA VAL A 186 -10.83 15.75 -11.50
C VAL A 186 -10.05 14.85 -10.55
N ALA A 187 -10.78 14.05 -9.77
CA ALA A 187 -10.22 13.08 -8.86
C ALA A 187 -10.81 11.70 -9.15
N SER A 188 -10.02 10.68 -8.84
CA SER A 188 -10.37 9.27 -9.01
C SER A 188 -10.43 8.56 -7.67
N GLU A 189 -11.00 7.35 -7.66
CA GLU A 189 -11.12 6.51 -6.46
C GLU A 189 -10.39 5.19 -6.68
N TRP A 190 -9.87 4.59 -5.60
CA TRP A 190 -9.34 3.22 -5.62
C TRP A 190 -10.00 2.35 -4.55
N GLY A 191 -9.48 2.31 -3.33
CA GLY A 191 -10.01 1.44 -2.28
C GLY A 191 -9.66 1.92 -0.88
N ALA A 192 -10.37 1.38 0.12
CA ALA A 192 -10.12 1.71 1.51
C ALA A 192 -8.76 1.13 1.97
N PRO A 193 -7.96 1.88 2.74
CA PRO A 193 -6.69 1.42 3.29
C PRO A 193 -6.74 0.05 3.97
N ASN A 194 -7.81 -0.26 4.72
CA ASN A 194 -8.00 -1.57 5.37
C ASN A 194 -8.14 -2.75 4.40
N LYS A 195 -8.29 -2.51 3.09
CA LYS A 195 -8.46 -3.56 2.08
C LYS A 195 -7.18 -3.86 1.31
N PHE A 196 -6.26 -2.90 1.21
CA PHE A 196 -4.98 -3.10 0.49
C PHE A 196 -3.76 -3.11 1.41
N ARG A 197 -3.81 -2.47 2.59
CA ARG A 197 -2.71 -2.54 3.57
C ARG A 197 -2.58 -3.98 4.05
N ARG A 198 -1.34 -4.46 4.08
CA ARG A 198 -1.05 -5.84 4.46
C ARG A 198 -1.57 -6.09 5.88
N PRO A 199 -2.50 -7.05 6.09
CA PRO A 199 -2.95 -7.37 7.43
C PRO A 199 -1.82 -8.02 8.24
N PRO A 200 -1.90 -7.98 9.59
CA PRO A 200 -1.00 -8.76 10.43
C PRO A 200 -1.01 -10.23 10.01
N ALA A 201 0.15 -10.89 10.13
CA ALA A 201 0.22 -12.31 9.87
C ALA A 201 -0.73 -13.07 10.81
N ARG A 202 -1.47 -14.03 10.26
CA ARG A 202 -2.38 -14.87 11.03
C ARG A 202 -1.63 -16.06 11.62
N TYR A 203 -1.96 -16.39 12.87
CA TYR A 203 -1.44 -17.55 13.58
C TYR A 203 -2.60 -18.42 14.04
N VAL A 204 -2.45 -19.73 13.93
CA VAL A 204 -3.37 -20.73 14.48
C VAL A 204 -2.53 -21.72 15.27
N LYS A 205 -2.88 -21.96 16.54
CA LYS A 205 -2.12 -22.83 17.46
C LYS A 205 -0.61 -22.53 17.48
N GLY A 206 -0.24 -21.25 17.47
CA GLY A 206 1.16 -20.79 17.49
C GLY A 206 1.92 -20.91 16.17
N ARG A 207 1.30 -21.44 15.10
CA ARG A 207 1.89 -21.57 13.76
C ARG A 207 1.41 -20.43 12.87
N ARG A 208 2.34 -19.73 12.23
CA ARG A 208 2.04 -18.71 11.22
C ARG A 208 1.46 -19.40 9.99
N LEU A 209 0.34 -18.90 9.48
CA LEU A 209 -0.20 -19.37 8.21
C LEU A 209 0.69 -18.85 7.07
N GLU A 210 1.53 -19.73 6.52
CA GLU A 210 2.32 -19.46 5.32
C GLU A 210 1.56 -20.00 4.10
N GLY A 211 1.48 -19.22 3.02
CA GLY A 211 0.64 -19.57 1.87
C GLY A 211 -0.70 -18.84 1.88
N GLY A 212 -1.46 -19.02 0.80
CA GLY A 212 -2.85 -18.58 0.70
C GLY A 212 -3.80 -19.78 0.74
N PRO A 213 -5.09 -19.58 1.04
CA PRO A 213 -6.11 -20.61 0.87
C PRO A 213 -6.20 -21.02 -0.61
N GLN A 214 -6.24 -22.32 -0.90
CA GLN A 214 -6.27 -22.86 -2.27
C GLN A 214 -7.45 -23.80 -2.51
N MET A 215 -7.39 -25.06 -2.06
CA MET A 215 -8.51 -25.99 -2.25
C MET A 215 -9.45 -25.93 -1.06
N MET A 216 -10.75 -26.12 -1.33
CA MET A 216 -11.81 -25.99 -0.35
C MET A 216 -12.75 -27.19 -0.43
N GLN A 217 -13.18 -27.69 0.72
CA GLN A 217 -14.04 -28.86 0.82
C GLN A 217 -15.08 -28.63 1.92
N LEU A 218 -16.34 -28.41 1.54
CA LEU A 218 -17.44 -28.15 2.46
C LEU A 218 -18.05 -29.47 2.93
N SER A 219 -18.27 -29.59 4.24
CA SER A 219 -18.90 -30.76 4.84
C SER A 219 -20.32 -30.98 4.33
N LEU A 220 -20.78 -32.23 4.40
CA LEU A 220 -22.14 -32.62 4.02
C LEU A 220 -23.24 -31.76 4.65
N ASP A 221 -23.12 -31.46 5.95
CA ASP A 221 -24.08 -30.61 6.67
C ASP A 221 -23.94 -29.09 6.38
N GLY A 222 -22.98 -28.69 5.54
CA GLY A 222 -22.73 -27.30 5.16
C GLY A 222 -22.08 -26.42 6.25
N LYS A 223 -21.65 -26.99 7.39
CA LYS A 223 -21.20 -26.22 8.56
C LYS A 223 -19.69 -26.07 8.69
N ARG A 224 -18.90 -26.88 7.99
CA ARG A 224 -17.44 -27.00 8.17
C ARG A 224 -16.74 -26.95 6.81
N LEU A 225 -16.01 -25.88 6.56
CA LEU A 225 -15.29 -25.66 5.32
C LEU A 225 -13.79 -25.83 5.54
N TYR A 226 -13.24 -26.94 5.09
CA TYR A 226 -11.81 -27.21 5.18
C TYR A 226 -11.08 -26.55 4.03
N VAL A 227 -9.93 -25.95 4.33
CA VAL A 227 -9.14 -25.20 3.36
C VAL A 227 -7.68 -25.60 3.45
N SER A 228 -7.10 -26.02 2.33
CA SER A 228 -5.68 -26.35 2.21
C SER A 228 -4.88 -25.18 1.61
N SER A 229 -3.56 -25.22 1.77
CA SER A 229 -2.69 -24.08 1.41
C SER A 229 -1.90 -24.22 0.10
N SER A 230 -1.82 -25.42 -0.50
CA SER A 230 -1.00 -25.65 -1.72
C SER A 230 -1.84 -25.68 -2.99
N LEU A 231 -1.31 -25.12 -4.08
CA LEU A 231 -1.91 -25.14 -5.41
C LEU A 231 -1.12 -26.00 -6.39
N TYR A 232 0.14 -25.61 -6.61
CA TYR A 232 0.99 -26.19 -7.62
C TYR A 232 2.44 -25.92 -7.24
N SER A 233 3.21 -26.98 -6.96
CA SER A 233 4.48 -26.85 -6.26
C SER A 233 5.51 -25.89 -6.89
N PRO A 234 5.64 -25.74 -8.23
CA PRO A 234 6.49 -24.70 -8.82
C PRO A 234 6.04 -23.28 -8.48
N TRP A 235 4.72 -23.02 -8.44
CA TRP A 235 4.15 -21.72 -8.09
C TRP A 235 4.20 -21.49 -6.59
N ASP A 236 3.94 -22.52 -5.77
CA ASP A 236 4.07 -22.43 -4.32
C ASP A 236 5.52 -22.07 -3.94
N LYS A 237 6.51 -22.60 -4.64
CA LYS A 237 7.92 -22.24 -4.45
C LYS A 237 8.22 -20.79 -4.82
N GLN A 238 7.54 -20.24 -5.83
CA GLN A 238 7.71 -18.86 -6.29
C GLN A 238 7.02 -17.86 -5.36
N PHE A 239 5.75 -18.10 -5.03
CA PHE A 239 4.92 -17.15 -4.28
C PHE A 239 5.00 -17.35 -2.77
N TYR A 240 5.20 -18.58 -2.31
CA TYR A 240 5.17 -18.97 -0.89
C TYR A 240 6.37 -19.84 -0.48
N PRO A 241 7.62 -19.39 -0.70
CA PRO A 241 8.81 -20.20 -0.40
C PRO A 241 8.93 -20.61 1.08
N LYS A 242 8.37 -19.81 2.01
CA LYS A 242 8.29 -20.15 3.43
C LYS A 242 7.31 -21.28 3.72
N MET A 243 6.22 -21.41 2.96
CA MET A 243 5.31 -22.55 3.07
C MET A 243 6.02 -23.82 2.61
N VAL A 244 6.73 -23.76 1.48
CA VAL A 244 7.49 -24.92 0.96
C VAL A 244 8.55 -25.40 1.95
N SER A 245 9.24 -24.50 2.65
CA SER A 245 10.26 -24.88 3.63
C SER A 245 9.73 -25.25 5.03
N LYS A 246 8.50 -24.85 5.37
CA LYS A 246 7.91 -25.06 6.71
C LYS A 246 6.70 -26.01 6.71
N GLY A 247 6.28 -26.49 5.55
CA GLY A 247 5.07 -27.28 5.35
C GLY A 247 3.84 -26.42 5.13
N GLY A 248 2.92 -26.94 4.32
CA GLY A 248 1.59 -26.37 4.20
C GLY A 248 0.68 -26.80 5.35
N HIS A 249 -0.59 -26.44 5.25
CA HIS A 249 -1.56 -26.66 6.32
C HIS A 249 -2.96 -26.89 5.80
N VAL A 250 -3.80 -27.48 6.66
CA VAL A 250 -5.26 -27.45 6.51
C VAL A 250 -5.85 -26.71 7.70
N CYS A 251 -6.67 -25.71 7.40
CA CYS A 251 -7.47 -24.97 8.37
C CYS A 251 -8.95 -25.32 8.21
N LEU A 252 -9.74 -25.01 9.25
CA LEU A 252 -11.19 -25.12 9.22
C LEU A 252 -11.80 -23.73 9.34
N ILE A 253 -12.80 -23.48 8.52
CA ILE A 253 -13.67 -22.32 8.61
C ILE A 253 -15.04 -22.82 9.05
N ASP A 254 -15.53 -22.29 10.17
CA ASP A 254 -16.88 -22.54 10.66
C ASP A 254 -17.86 -21.70 9.82
N VAL A 255 -18.94 -22.34 9.37
CA VAL A 255 -19.99 -21.73 8.55
C VAL A 255 -21.27 -21.63 9.38
N ASP A 256 -21.72 -20.40 9.65
CA ASP A 256 -23.00 -20.17 10.32
C ASP A 256 -24.15 -20.27 9.31
N THR A 257 -24.76 -21.45 9.22
CA THR A 257 -25.87 -21.70 8.32
C THR A 257 -27.20 -21.12 8.79
N VAL A 258 -27.28 -20.57 10.01
CA VAL A 258 -28.51 -20.02 10.61
C VAL A 258 -28.56 -18.51 10.43
N ASN A 259 -27.49 -17.80 10.80
CA ASN A 259 -27.42 -16.34 10.73
C ASN A 259 -26.62 -15.83 9.52
N GLY A 260 -25.90 -16.73 8.83
CA GLY A 260 -24.98 -16.37 7.76
C GLY A 260 -23.61 -15.91 8.28
N GLY A 261 -22.59 -16.08 7.45
CA GLY A 261 -21.21 -15.70 7.76
C GLY A 261 -20.29 -16.89 7.98
N ILE A 262 -19.00 -16.58 8.08
CA ILE A 262 -17.93 -17.57 8.26
C ILE A 262 -16.86 -17.02 9.20
N SER A 263 -16.20 -17.90 9.95
CA SER A 263 -15.08 -17.55 10.83
C SER A 263 -14.01 -18.63 10.82
N LEU A 264 -12.73 -18.23 10.90
CA LEU A 264 -11.63 -19.19 11.05
C LEU A 264 -11.74 -19.86 12.42
N ASN A 265 -11.80 -21.19 12.44
CA ASN A 265 -11.77 -21.98 13.65
C ASN A 265 -10.33 -21.99 14.22
N GLU A 266 -10.11 -21.37 15.37
CA GLU A 266 -8.77 -21.26 15.97
C GLU A 266 -8.27 -22.56 16.65
N ASP A 267 -9.16 -23.53 16.86
CA ASP A 267 -8.86 -24.79 17.55
C ASP A 267 -8.42 -25.92 16.60
N PHE A 268 -8.79 -25.82 15.33
CA PHE A 268 -8.46 -26.79 14.28
C PHE A 268 -7.29 -26.31 13.41
N PHE A 269 -6.21 -27.10 13.38
CA PHE A 269 -5.06 -26.87 12.51
C PHE A 269 -4.33 -28.19 12.26
N VAL A 270 -4.17 -28.56 10.99
CA VAL A 270 -3.35 -29.70 10.58
C VAL A 270 -2.08 -29.17 9.94
N ASP A 271 -0.95 -29.54 10.51
CA ASP A 271 0.38 -29.04 10.14
C ASP A 271 1.17 -30.11 9.40
N PHE A 272 1.56 -29.85 8.16
CA PHE A 272 2.32 -30.79 7.32
C PHE A 272 3.84 -30.54 7.41
N ALA A 273 4.32 -29.81 8.41
CA ALA A 273 5.75 -29.52 8.59
C ALA A 273 6.62 -30.74 8.86
N ASN A 274 6.10 -31.68 9.65
CA ASN A 274 6.86 -32.80 10.23
C ASN A 274 6.54 -34.13 9.56
N GLU A 275 6.14 -34.11 8.29
CA GLU A 275 5.92 -35.33 7.53
C GLU A 275 7.21 -36.16 7.41
N PRO A 276 7.14 -37.50 7.30
CA PRO A 276 8.31 -38.39 7.42
C PRO A 276 9.48 -38.13 6.46
N TYR A 277 9.20 -37.47 5.33
CA TYR A 277 10.18 -37.19 4.27
C TYR A 277 10.43 -35.68 4.07
N GLY A 278 10.17 -34.89 5.12
CA GLY A 278 10.25 -33.44 5.10
C GLY A 278 8.90 -32.78 4.82
N PRO A 279 8.84 -31.44 4.80
CA PRO A 279 7.58 -30.72 4.82
C PRO A 279 6.67 -31.02 3.61
N GLY A 280 5.42 -31.39 3.88
CA GLY A 280 4.40 -31.71 2.89
C GLY A 280 3.58 -30.49 2.46
N LEU A 281 3.00 -30.58 1.26
CA LEU A 281 2.15 -29.55 0.66
C LEU A 281 0.75 -30.12 0.40
N PRO A 282 -0.21 -29.98 1.32
CA PRO A 282 -1.56 -30.49 1.15
C PRO A 282 -2.29 -29.69 0.06
N HIS A 283 -2.72 -30.40 -0.99
CA HIS A 283 -3.42 -29.82 -2.12
C HIS A 283 -4.93 -30.10 -2.04
N GLU A 284 -5.40 -31.26 -2.52
CA GLU A 284 -6.83 -31.59 -2.54
C GLU A 284 -7.24 -32.44 -1.32
N MET A 285 -8.52 -32.37 -0.92
CA MET A 285 -9.10 -33.09 0.21
C MET A 285 -10.42 -33.73 -0.20
N ARG A 286 -10.77 -34.90 0.36
CA ARG A 286 -12.06 -35.57 0.12
C ARG A 286 -12.57 -36.21 1.41
N TYR A 287 -13.89 -36.19 1.59
CA TYR A 287 -14.53 -37.01 2.62
C TYR A 287 -14.74 -38.43 2.09
N PRO A 288 -14.46 -39.47 2.89
CA PRO A 288 -14.73 -40.85 2.48
C PRO A 288 -16.21 -41.11 2.15
N GLY A 289 -17.12 -40.43 2.86
CA GLY A 289 -18.55 -40.54 2.69
C GLY A 289 -19.17 -39.42 1.85
N GLY A 290 -18.38 -38.78 0.98
CA GLY A 290 -18.82 -37.71 0.10
C GLY A 290 -19.12 -36.37 0.79
N ASP A 291 -19.56 -35.40 -0.02
CA ASP A 291 -19.69 -34.00 0.36
C ASP A 291 -21.06 -33.43 -0.04
N CYS A 292 -21.31 -32.17 0.33
CA CYS A 292 -22.59 -31.50 0.07
C CYS A 292 -22.98 -31.40 -1.42
N THR A 293 -22.09 -31.75 -2.34
CA THR A 293 -22.30 -31.75 -3.80
C THR A 293 -22.27 -33.15 -4.43
N SER A 294 -21.74 -34.16 -3.74
CA SER A 294 -21.62 -35.54 -4.26
C SER A 294 -22.58 -36.55 -3.62
N ASP A 295 -23.25 -36.20 -2.52
CA ASP A 295 -24.09 -37.11 -1.71
C ASP A 295 -25.50 -37.36 -2.25
N ILE A 296 -25.61 -37.70 -3.54
CA ILE A 296 -26.79 -38.42 -4.06
C ILE A 296 -26.42 -39.88 -4.42
N TRP A 297 -25.14 -40.28 -4.36
CA TRP A 297 -24.69 -41.60 -4.84
C TRP A 297 -23.49 -42.15 -4.03
N LEU A 298 -23.72 -42.69 -2.84
CA LEU A 298 -22.66 -43.39 -2.09
C LEU A 298 -22.50 -44.83 -2.60
N ALA A 299 -21.25 -45.31 -2.63
CA ALA A 299 -20.92 -46.61 -3.25
C ALA A 299 -21.44 -47.82 -2.47
N ASN A 300 -21.73 -47.64 -1.17
CA ASN A 300 -22.23 -48.69 -0.30
C ASN A 300 -23.43 -48.14 0.48
N ASP A 301 -24.58 -48.09 -0.20
CA ASP A 301 -25.87 -48.08 0.49
C ASP A 301 -26.24 -49.54 0.80
N GLU A 302 -26.19 -49.93 2.08
CA GLU A 302 -27.08 -50.97 2.61
C GLU A 302 -28.34 -50.29 3.19
#